data_AF-A0A090V9Y1-F1
#
_entry.id   AF-A0A090V9Y1-F1
#
_cell.length_a   1.000
_cell.length_b   1.000
_cell.length_c   1.000
_cell.angle_alpha   90.00
_cell.angle_beta   90.00
_cell.angle_gamma   90.00
#
_symmetry.space_group_name_H-M   'P 1'
#
loop_
_entity.id
_entity.type
_entity.pdbx_description
1 polymer ?
#
loop_
_entity_poly.entity_id
_entity_poly.type
_entity_poly.pdbx_seq_one_letter_code
_entity_poly.pdbx_strand_id
1 'polypeptide(L)'
;MVALVKEEISHFKMVHDKILERGWVLGRDRRDDYVIELLKFFPKGGSRTTQLVHRLLYAALIEARSCERFRLLSEELEDKELAEFYRNLMVSEANHYTMFLGFARQYGEKKEVDTKWQQLLEYEAKIMLNLSKSETIHG
;
A
#
# COMPACT_ATOMS: atom_id res chain seq x y z
N MET A 1 -6.93 14.07 2.36
CA MET A 1 -7.82 12.89 2.47
C MET A 1 -8.91 12.83 1.41
N VAL A 2 -9.80 13.82 1.24
CA VAL A 2 -10.87 13.73 0.20
C VAL A 2 -10.31 13.59 -1.22
N ALA A 3 -9.23 14.31 -1.55
CA ALA A 3 -8.54 14.19 -2.84
C ALA A 3 -8.03 12.76 -3.07
N LEU A 4 -7.29 12.20 -2.10
CA LEU A 4 -6.82 10.81 -2.13
C LEU A 4 -7.97 9.82 -2.36
N VAL A 5 -9.08 9.94 -1.64
CA VAL A 5 -10.22 9.01 -1.83
C VAL A 5 -10.75 9.07 -3.27
N LYS A 6 -10.81 10.26 -3.89
CA LYS A 6 -11.23 10.37 -5.29
C LYS A 6 -10.23 9.72 -6.25
N GLU A 7 -8.94 9.87 -5.96
CA GLU A 7 -7.85 9.26 -6.72
C GLU A 7 -7.92 7.72 -6.65
N GLU A 8 -8.07 7.14 -5.47
CA GLU A 8 -8.17 5.68 -5.32
C GLU A 8 -9.42 5.08 -5.94
N ILE A 9 -10.56 5.79 -5.87
CA ILE A 9 -11.77 5.37 -6.58
C ILE A 9 -11.57 5.45 -8.10
N SER A 10 -10.76 6.41 -8.58
CA SER A 10 -10.36 6.47 -9.98
C SER A 10 -9.45 5.29 -10.36
N HIS A 11 -8.45 4.95 -9.54
CA HIS A 11 -7.60 3.77 -9.75
C HIS A 11 -8.42 2.49 -9.81
N PHE A 12 -9.35 2.31 -8.87
CA PHE A 12 -10.27 1.18 -8.85
C PHE A 12 -11.06 1.07 -10.17
N LYS A 13 -11.62 2.20 -10.65
CA LYS A 13 -12.32 2.23 -11.94
C LYS A 13 -11.40 1.82 -13.08
N MET A 14 -10.17 2.33 -13.13
CA MET A 14 -9.21 2.01 -14.19
C MET A 14 -8.87 0.52 -14.23
N VAL A 15 -8.64 -0.10 -13.07
CA VAL A 15 -8.42 -1.56 -12.97
C VAL A 15 -9.66 -2.34 -13.41
N HIS A 16 -10.84 -1.92 -12.96
CA HIS A 16 -12.11 -2.56 -13.33
C HIS A 16 -12.37 -2.50 -14.85
N ASP A 17 -12.12 -1.36 -15.49
CA ASP A 17 -12.28 -1.22 -16.94
C ASP A 17 -11.33 -2.19 -17.67
N LYS A 18 -10.07 -2.31 -17.24
CA LYS A 18 -9.11 -3.28 -17.81
C LYS A 18 -9.54 -4.74 -17.62
N ILE A 19 -10.14 -5.08 -16.48
CA ILE A 19 -10.72 -6.40 -16.22
C ILE A 19 -11.79 -6.71 -17.28
N LEU A 20 -12.73 -5.77 -17.51
CA LEU A 20 -13.80 -5.93 -18.48
C LEU A 20 -13.29 -6.00 -19.94
N GLU A 21 -12.36 -5.12 -20.32
CA GLU A 21 -11.73 -5.11 -21.66
C GLU A 21 -11.07 -6.45 -22.02
N ARG A 22 -10.54 -7.14 -21.01
CA ARG A 22 -9.88 -8.45 -21.16
C ARG A 22 -10.84 -9.63 -21.01
N GLY A 23 -12.16 -9.38 -20.95
CA GLY A 23 -13.20 -10.40 -20.89
C GLY A 23 -13.35 -11.07 -19.51
N TRP A 24 -12.78 -10.48 -18.46
CA TRP A 24 -12.89 -10.98 -17.09
C TRP A 24 -14.07 -10.34 -16.36
N VAL A 25 -14.44 -10.92 -15.22
CA VAL A 25 -15.45 -10.38 -14.29
C VAL A 25 -14.81 -10.04 -12.95
N LEU A 26 -15.26 -8.96 -12.33
CA LEU A 26 -14.83 -8.61 -10.98
C LEU A 26 -15.31 -9.69 -10.00
N GLY A 27 -14.37 -10.34 -9.33
CA GLY A 27 -14.66 -11.38 -8.35
C GLY A 27 -15.17 -10.83 -7.01
N ARG A 28 -15.39 -11.74 -6.06
CA ARG A 28 -15.65 -11.37 -4.67
C ARG A 28 -14.40 -10.79 -4.03
N ASP A 29 -14.62 -9.92 -3.05
CA ASP A 29 -13.58 -9.43 -2.16
C ASP A 29 -12.82 -10.60 -1.51
N ARG A 30 -11.51 -10.45 -1.42
CA ARG A 30 -10.60 -11.48 -0.92
C ARG A 30 -9.93 -10.97 0.34
N ARG A 31 -9.69 -11.91 1.25
CA ARG A 31 -8.91 -11.63 2.45
C ARG A 31 -7.47 -11.29 2.05
N ASP A 32 -6.95 -10.20 2.61
CA ASP A 32 -5.56 -9.78 2.45
C ASP A 32 -4.75 -10.18 3.69
N ASP A 33 -3.99 -11.27 3.58
CA ASP A 33 -3.16 -11.78 4.68
C ASP A 33 -1.99 -10.86 5.01
N TYR A 34 -1.48 -10.09 4.05
CA TYR A 34 -0.45 -9.09 4.30
C TYR A 34 -0.95 -8.00 5.24
N VAL A 35 -2.09 -7.39 4.92
CA VAL A 35 -2.68 -6.34 5.77
C VAL A 35 -3.03 -6.91 7.15
N ILE A 36 -3.56 -8.13 7.22
CA ILE A 36 -3.94 -8.76 8.49
C ILE A 36 -2.73 -9.01 9.39
N GLU A 37 -1.61 -9.51 8.85
CA GLU A 37 -0.39 -9.67 9.63
C GLU A 37 0.20 -8.32 10.03
N LEU A 38 0.22 -7.33 9.12
CA LEU A 38 0.78 -6.02 9.39
C LEU A 38 0.05 -5.31 10.55
N LEU A 39 -1.28 -5.40 10.61
CA LEU A 39 -2.11 -4.81 11.66
C LEU A 39 -1.85 -5.38 13.07
N LYS A 40 -1.07 -6.47 13.21
CA LYS A 40 -0.67 -7.01 14.52
C LYS A 40 0.51 -6.28 15.15
N PHE A 41 1.26 -5.49 14.36
CA PHE A 41 2.51 -4.88 14.81
C PHE A 41 2.32 -3.86 15.94
N PHE A 42 1.43 -2.88 15.76
CA PHE A 42 1.20 -1.85 16.75
C PHE A 42 0.22 -2.34 17.82
N PRO A 43 0.50 -2.06 19.11
CA PRO A 43 -0.41 -2.45 20.18
C PRO A 43 -1.73 -1.68 20.09
N LYS A 44 -2.81 -2.32 20.57
CA LYS A 44 -4.09 -1.64 20.79
C LYS A 44 -3.98 -0.68 21.98
N GLY A 45 -4.73 0.41 21.95
CA GLY A 45 -4.77 1.42 23.03
C GLY A 45 -3.91 2.64 22.75
N GLY A 46 -3.54 3.37 23.81
CA GLY A 46 -2.84 4.65 23.73
C GLY A 46 -3.78 5.83 23.40
N SER A 47 -3.19 7.01 23.24
CA SER A 47 -3.94 8.24 22.95
C SER A 47 -4.56 8.22 21.55
N ARG A 48 -5.52 9.11 21.29
CA ARG A 48 -6.10 9.30 19.94
C ARG A 48 -5.01 9.61 18.90
N THR A 49 -4.02 10.42 19.27
CA THR A 49 -2.89 10.77 18.39
C THR A 49 -2.02 9.55 18.11
N THR A 50 -1.73 8.74 19.12
CA THR A 50 -0.96 7.49 18.97
C THR A 50 -1.63 6.56 17.95
N GLN A 51 -2.94 6.35 18.08
CA GLN A 51 -3.69 5.50 17.16
C GLN A 51 -3.75 6.08 15.74
N LEU A 52 -3.86 7.40 15.61
CA LEU A 52 -3.79 8.08 14.31
C LEU A 52 -2.43 7.84 13.64
N VAL A 53 -1.33 8.06 14.36
CA VAL A 53 0.03 7.83 13.85
C VAL A 53 0.21 6.37 13.40
N HIS A 54 -0.25 5.40 14.19
CA HIS A 54 -0.17 3.99 13.81
C HIS A 54 -0.90 3.70 12.48
N ARG A 55 -2.12 4.24 12.31
CA ARG A 55 -2.89 4.08 11.06
C ARG A 55 -2.20 4.73 9.86
N LEU A 56 -1.61 5.91 10.05
CA LEU A 56 -0.87 6.61 9.00
C LEU A 56 0.40 5.84 8.60
N LEU A 57 1.10 5.24 9.56
CA LEU A 57 2.28 4.41 9.27
C LEU A 57 1.89 3.11 8.54
N TYR A 58 0.77 2.48 8.89
CA TYR A 58 0.26 1.34 8.13
C TYR A 58 -0.09 1.70 6.70
N ALA A 59 -0.83 2.79 6.50
CA ALA A 59 -1.17 3.26 5.17
C ALA A 59 0.10 3.55 4.37
N ALA A 60 1.05 4.32 4.92
CA ALA A 60 2.32 4.60 4.26
C ALA A 60 3.07 3.33 3.81
N LEU A 61 3.08 2.28 4.63
CA LEU A 61 3.78 1.05 4.28
C LEU A 61 3.09 0.24 3.17
N ILE A 62 1.75 0.17 3.21
CA ILE A 62 0.97 -0.52 2.18
C ILE A 62 1.20 0.15 0.81
N GLU A 63 1.08 1.47 0.75
CA GLU A 63 1.35 2.25 -0.48
C GLU A 63 2.81 2.09 -0.95
N ALA A 64 3.78 2.08 -0.02
CA ALA A 64 5.19 1.89 -0.37
C ALA A 64 5.46 0.51 -0.98
N ARG A 65 4.80 -0.55 -0.47
CA ARG A 65 4.91 -1.90 -1.04
C ARG A 65 4.19 -1.99 -2.38
N SER A 66 3.01 -1.39 -2.53
CA SER A 66 2.31 -1.28 -3.82
C SER A 66 3.18 -0.59 -4.86
N CYS A 67 3.80 0.54 -4.50
CA CYS A 67 4.75 1.28 -5.35
C CYS A 67 5.91 0.40 -5.83
N GLU A 68 6.54 -0.37 -4.94
CA GLU A 68 7.65 -1.27 -5.30
C GLU A 68 7.20 -2.37 -6.26
N ARG A 69 6.03 -2.98 -6.01
CA ARG A 69 5.49 -4.05 -6.85
C ARG A 69 5.03 -3.56 -8.22
N PHE A 70 4.36 -2.41 -8.28
CA PHE A 70 3.98 -1.79 -9.56
C PHE A 70 5.19 -1.34 -10.36
N ARG A 71 6.27 -0.91 -9.70
CA ARG A 71 7.55 -0.65 -10.39
C ARG A 71 8.06 -1.92 -11.08
N LEU A 72 8.17 -3.03 -10.35
CA LEU A 72 8.62 -4.31 -10.91
C LEU A 72 7.74 -4.75 -12.08
N LEU A 73 6.41 -4.69 -11.94
CA LEU A 73 5.49 -5.00 -13.03
C LEU A 73 5.69 -4.08 -14.24
N SER A 74 5.95 -2.79 -14.02
CA SER A 74 6.22 -1.85 -15.11
C SER A 74 7.55 -2.09 -15.83
N GLU A 75 8.53 -2.69 -15.15
CA GLU A 75 9.86 -2.97 -15.69
C GLU A 75 9.89 -4.33 -16.42
N GLU A 76 9.17 -5.33 -15.90
CA GLU A 76 9.30 -6.73 -16.31
C GLU A 76 8.17 -7.24 -17.23
N LEU A 77 7.01 -6.58 -17.29
CA LEU A 77 5.91 -7.05 -18.14
C LEU A 77 6.23 -6.90 -19.64
N GLU A 78 5.96 -7.98 -20.39
CA GLU A 78 6.04 -7.97 -21.85
C GLU A 78 4.91 -7.17 -22.49
N ASP A 79 3.70 -7.23 -21.91
CA ASP A 79 2.54 -6.42 -22.30
C ASP A 79 2.84 -4.94 -22.00
N LYS A 80 3.13 -4.18 -23.06
CA LYS A 80 3.50 -2.76 -22.96
C LYS A 80 2.36 -1.87 -22.47
N GLU A 81 1.11 -2.24 -22.75
CA GLU A 81 -0.05 -1.49 -22.27
C GLU A 81 -0.18 -1.65 -20.75
N LEU A 82 0.01 -2.87 -20.23
CA LEU A 82 0.00 -3.11 -18.79
C LEU A 82 1.24 -2.56 -18.09
N ALA A 83 2.41 -2.61 -18.72
CA ALA A 83 3.62 -2.02 -18.17
C ALA A 83 3.47 -0.50 -17.98
N GLU A 84 2.96 0.22 -18.98
CA GLU A 84 2.63 1.64 -18.92
C GLU A 84 1.58 1.93 -17.83
N PHE A 85 0.56 1.08 -17.75
CA PHE A 85 -0.50 1.21 -16.74
C PHE A 85 0.05 1.12 -15.31
N TYR A 86 0.83 0.09 -15.00
CA TYR A 86 1.45 -0.05 -13.69
C TYR A 86 2.50 1.02 -13.42
N ARG A 87 3.18 1.55 -14.45
CA ARG A 87 4.07 2.70 -14.29
C ARG A 87 3.31 3.91 -13.76
N ASN A 88 2.13 4.20 -14.31
CA ASN A 88 1.31 5.33 -13.89
C ASN A 88 0.78 5.17 -12.46
N LEU A 89 0.32 3.96 -12.10
CA LEU A 89 -0.08 3.66 -10.72
C LEU A 89 1.10 3.80 -9.76
N MET A 90 2.28 3.29 -10.10
CA MET A 90 3.49 3.42 -9.27
C MET A 90 3.78 4.88 -8.89
N VAL A 91 3.59 5.82 -9.83
CA VAL A 91 3.81 7.26 -9.57
C VAL A 91 2.81 7.82 -8.55
N SER A 92 1.53 7.42 -8.59
CA SER A 92 0.54 7.87 -7.60
C SER A 92 0.83 7.26 -6.22
N GLU A 93 1.11 5.96 -6.13
CA GLU A 93 1.49 5.28 -4.88
C GLU A 93 2.71 5.94 -4.22
N ALA A 94 3.68 6.41 -5.03
CA ALA A 94 4.85 7.13 -4.52
C ALA A 94 4.46 8.43 -3.79
N ASN A 95 3.49 9.15 -4.32
CA ASN A 95 2.95 10.36 -3.68
C ASN A 95 2.13 10.02 -2.43
N HIS A 96 1.41 8.89 -2.44
CA HIS A 96 0.58 8.48 -1.31
C HIS A 96 1.42 8.07 -0.09
N TYR A 97 2.44 7.24 -0.28
CA TYR A 97 3.26 6.81 0.86
C TYR A 97 3.98 7.99 1.51
N THR A 98 4.51 8.93 0.69
CA THR A 98 5.19 10.13 1.19
C THR A 98 4.23 11.04 1.93
N MET A 99 3.00 11.21 1.41
CA MET A 99 1.94 11.97 2.08
C MET A 99 1.57 11.36 3.44
N PHE A 100 1.32 10.05 3.52
CA PHE A 100 0.95 9.40 4.78
C PHE A 100 2.06 9.48 5.82
N LEU A 101 3.32 9.23 5.41
CA LEU A 101 4.47 9.35 6.30
C LEU A 101 4.70 10.80 6.74
N GLY A 102 4.46 11.77 5.84
CA GLY A 102 4.45 13.19 6.14
C GLY A 102 3.42 13.56 7.22
N PHE A 103 2.19 13.08 7.09
CA PHE A 103 1.15 13.27 8.11
C PHE A 103 1.50 12.59 9.44
N ALA A 104 2.07 11.37 9.41
CA ALA A 104 2.50 10.71 10.63
C ALA A 104 3.51 11.57 11.41
N ARG A 105 4.49 12.15 10.71
CA ARG A 105 5.50 13.06 11.27
C ARG A 105 4.93 14.42 11.70
N GLN A 106 3.86 14.88 11.06
CA GLN A 106 3.20 16.13 11.41
C GLN A 106 2.39 16.01 12.71
N TYR A 107 1.68 14.89 12.89
CA TYR A 107 0.78 14.71 14.04
C TYR A 107 1.45 14.00 15.22
N GLY A 108 2.50 13.22 14.98
CA GLY A 108 3.32 12.57 16.01
C GLY A 108 4.61 13.34 16.32
N GLU A 109 5.33 12.88 17.35
CA GLU A 109 6.70 13.34 17.57
C GLU A 109 7.61 12.69 16.52
N LYS A 110 8.36 13.49 15.77
CA LYS A 110 9.09 13.04 14.57
C LYS A 110 10.07 11.91 14.87
N LYS A 111 10.86 12.00 15.94
CA LYS A 111 11.86 10.98 16.28
C LYS A 111 11.20 9.66 16.67
N GLU A 112 10.09 9.70 17.39
CA GLU A 112 9.27 8.52 17.70
C GLU A 112 8.67 7.90 16.43
N VAL A 113 8.11 8.73 15.54
CA VAL A 113 7.52 8.30 14.27
C VAL A 113 8.55 7.61 13.40
N ASP A 114 9.73 8.23 13.22
CA ASP A 114 10.81 7.66 12.41
C ASP A 114 11.33 6.34 13.02
N THR A 115 11.40 6.25 14.35
CA THR A 115 11.76 5.00 15.05
C THR A 115 10.73 3.90 14.79
N LYS A 116 9.43 4.21 14.95
CA LYS A 116 8.35 3.26 14.68
C LYS A 116 8.31 2.82 13.23
N TRP A 117 8.58 3.73 12.30
CA TRP A 117 8.66 3.44 10.88
C TRP A 117 9.76 2.42 10.57
N GLN A 118 10.97 2.60 11.12
CA GLN A 118 12.05 1.63 10.93
C GLN A 118 11.70 0.24 11.50
N GLN A 119 11.13 0.19 12.71
CA GLN A 119 10.71 -1.08 13.30
C GLN A 119 9.59 -1.75 12.51
N LEU A 120 8.66 -0.97 11.94
CA LEU A 120 7.59 -1.47 11.08
C LEU A 120 8.15 -2.04 9.78
N LEU A 121 9.15 -1.38 9.16
CA LEU A 121 9.85 -1.90 7.97
C LEU A 121 10.55 -3.23 8.26
N GLU A 122 11.25 -3.34 9.39
CA GLU A 122 11.90 -4.59 9.80
C GLU A 122 10.88 -5.72 10.04
N TYR A 123 9.71 -5.39 10.57
CA TYR A 123 8.64 -6.35 10.75
C TYR A 123 8.01 -6.78 9.42
N GLU A 124 7.78 -5.81 8.52
CA GLU A 124 7.22 -6.04 7.19
C GLU A 124 8.12 -6.97 6.37
N ALA A 125 9.44 -6.75 6.40
CA ALA A 125 10.39 -7.61 5.71
C ALA A 125 10.28 -9.09 6.18
N LYS A 126 9.98 -9.33 7.46
CA LYS A 126 9.80 -10.69 8.01
C LYS A 126 8.49 -11.34 7.55
N ILE A 127 7.40 -10.59 7.46
CA ILE A 127 6.12 -11.15 6.97
C ILE A 127 6.20 -11.48 5.48
N MET A 128 6.92 -10.67 4.69
CA MET A 128 7.07 -10.88 3.24
C MET A 128 7.80 -12.19 2.89
N LEU A 129 8.70 -12.68 3.76
CA LEU A 129 9.35 -13.98 3.61
C LEU A 129 8.34 -15.15 3.61
N ASN A 130 7.23 -14.99 4.31
CA ASN A 130 6.22 -16.03 4.45
C ASN A 130 5.05 -15.87 3.48
N LEU A 131 4.78 -14.64 3.03
CA LEU A 131 3.61 -14.31 2.23
C LEU A 131 3.83 -14.40 0.73
N SER A 132 5.05 -14.28 0.21
CA SER A 132 5.35 -14.32 -1.23
C SER A 132 5.18 -15.73 -1.86
N LYS A 133 3.99 -16.32 -1.73
CA LYS A 133 3.67 -17.70 -2.11
C LYS A 133 2.48 -17.79 -3.07
N SER A 134 1.78 -16.68 -3.31
CA SER A 134 0.65 -16.59 -4.22
C SER A 134 0.79 -15.41 -5.19
N GLU A 135 0.01 -15.42 -6.26
CA GLU A 135 0.05 -14.39 -7.30
C GLU A 135 -0.83 -13.19 -6.93
N THR A 136 -0.58 -12.58 -5.77
CA THR A 136 -1.22 -11.32 -5.34
C THR A 136 -0.20 -10.17 -5.25
N ILE A 137 -0.69 -8.92 -5.18
CA ILE A 137 0.19 -7.75 -5.11
C ILE A 137 1.08 -7.78 -3.85
N HIS A 138 0.55 -8.23 -2.71
CA HIS A 138 1.27 -8.22 -1.43
C HIS A 138 1.73 -9.61 -0.96
N GLY A 139 1.77 -10.59 -1.88
CA GLY A 139 2.25 -11.95 -1.63
C GLY A 139 1.18 -13.02 -1.80
#